data_AF-A0A849FFB5-F1
#
_entry.id   AF-A0A849FFB5-F1
#
_cell.length_a   1.000
_cell.length_b   1.000
_cell.length_c   1.000
_cell.angle_alpha   90.00
_cell.angle_beta   90.00
_cell.angle_gamma   90.00
#
_symmetry.space_group_name_H-M   'P 1'
#
loop_
_entity.id
_entity.type
_entity.pdbx_description
1 polymer ?
#
loop_
_entity_poly.entity_id
_entity_poly.type
_entity_poly.pdbx_seq_one_letter_code
_entity_poly.pdbx_strand_id
1 'polypeptide(L)'
;MRHPAITTAIAAAITVALAQFGASQALGAHPFWAAQIGWIGAGVGLVLAGLVLVLGWPRRKLAALAALLTAAAYAAAYFGKAEFAASYAENQLAGQFWYFGWIAAATGLTLTLALALARPIRG
;
A
#
# COMPACT_ATOMS: atom_id res chain seq x y z
N MET A 1 -1.96 -26.62 -5.54
CA MET A 1 -1.14 -25.59 -6.22
C MET A 1 -1.77 -24.23 -5.97
N ARG A 2 -1.20 -23.36 -5.10
CA ARG A 2 -1.72 -21.99 -4.98
C ARG A 2 -1.05 -21.16 -6.07
N HIS A 3 -1.80 -20.82 -7.11
CA HIS A 3 -1.28 -20.03 -8.23
C HIS A 3 -0.84 -18.65 -7.71
N PRO A 4 0.34 -18.12 -8.11
CA PRO A 4 0.80 -16.80 -7.69
C PRO A 4 -0.25 -15.69 -7.92
N ALA A 5 -1.03 -15.83 -8.99
CA ALA A 5 -2.16 -14.96 -9.31
C ALA A 5 -3.27 -14.94 -8.24
N ILE A 6 -3.57 -16.08 -7.61
CA ILE A 6 -4.59 -16.15 -6.56
C ILE A 6 -4.09 -15.40 -5.32
N THR A 7 -2.82 -15.58 -4.96
CA THR A 7 -2.25 -14.91 -3.78
C THR A 7 -2.10 -13.40 -3.95
N THR A 8 -1.78 -12.92 -5.15
CA THR A 8 -1.73 -11.48 -5.43
C THR A 8 -3.13 -10.87 -5.46
N ALA A 9 -4.13 -11.58 -6.01
CA ALA A 9 -5.52 -11.14 -5.99
C ALA A 9 -6.09 -11.05 -4.55
N ILE A 10 -5.80 -12.04 -3.70
CA ILE A 10 -6.20 -12.01 -2.28
C ILE A 10 -5.55 -10.81 -1.56
N ALA A 11 -4.26 -10.56 -1.79
CA ALA A 11 -3.57 -9.42 -1.18
C ALA A 11 -4.22 -8.08 -1.57
N ALA A 12 -4.51 -7.88 -2.87
CA ALA A 12 -5.20 -6.69 -3.35
C ALA A 12 -6.62 -6.57 -2.75
N ALA A 13 -7.37 -7.67 -2.70
CA ALA A 13 -8.71 -7.69 -2.11
C ALA A 13 -8.70 -7.31 -0.62
N ILE A 14 -7.71 -7.80 0.15
CA ILE A 14 -7.54 -7.43 1.56
C ILE A 14 -7.27 -5.93 1.69
N THR A 15 -6.33 -5.38 0.91
CA THR A 15 -6.01 -3.94 0.98
C THR A 15 -7.21 -3.07 0.61
N VAL A 16 -7.94 -3.43 -0.46
CA VAL A 16 -9.17 -2.72 -0.86
C VAL A 16 -10.23 -2.83 0.23
N ALA A 17 -10.47 -4.02 0.78
CA ALA A 17 -11.46 -4.21 1.84
C ALA A 17 -11.14 -3.37 3.08
N LEU A 18 -9.88 -3.36 3.54
CA LEU A 18 -9.45 -2.52 4.66
C LEU A 18 -9.75 -1.04 4.42
N ALA A 19 -9.46 -0.52 3.23
CA ALA A 19 -9.77 0.85 2.86
C ALA A 19 -11.29 1.12 2.80
N GLN A 20 -12.04 0.19 2.21
CA GLN A 20 -13.50 0.30 2.05
C GLN A 20 -14.25 0.27 3.38
N PHE A 21 -13.76 -0.51 4.35
CA PHE A 21 -14.33 -0.62 5.69
C PHE A 21 -13.71 0.37 6.70
N GLY A 22 -13.05 1.43 6.22
CA GLY A 22 -12.68 2.59 7.02
C GLY A 22 -11.38 2.46 7.82
N ALA A 23 -10.57 1.41 7.61
CA ALA A 23 -9.31 1.26 8.34
C ALA A 23 -8.32 2.40 8.01
N SER A 24 -8.24 2.82 6.75
CA SER A 24 -7.41 3.95 6.33
C SER A 24 -7.89 5.26 6.98
N GLN A 25 -9.20 5.50 6.99
CA GLN A 25 -9.78 6.68 7.63
C GLN A 25 -9.54 6.70 9.15
N ALA A 26 -9.70 5.56 9.82
CA ALA A 26 -9.42 5.43 11.25
C ALA A 26 -7.95 5.75 11.59
N LEU A 27 -7.03 5.45 10.68
CA LEU A 27 -5.61 5.76 10.78
C LEU A 27 -5.24 7.17 10.28
N GLY A 28 -6.21 7.95 9.81
CA GLY A 28 -6.03 9.35 9.45
C GLY A 28 -6.05 9.67 7.96
N ALA A 29 -6.46 8.77 7.07
CA ALA A 29 -6.81 9.14 5.70
C ALA A 29 -8.02 10.08 5.67
N HIS A 30 -8.07 10.95 4.68
CA HIS A 30 -9.20 11.87 4.51
C HIS A 30 -10.44 11.11 3.98
N PRO A 31 -11.66 11.40 4.47
CA PRO A 31 -12.86 10.64 4.12
C PRO A 31 -13.15 10.57 2.61
N PHE A 32 -12.99 11.70 1.90
CA PHE A 32 -13.31 11.80 0.47
C PHE A 32 -12.54 10.80 -0.43
N TRP A 33 -11.32 10.41 -0.05
CA TRP A 33 -10.46 9.55 -0.87
C TRP A 33 -9.99 8.28 -0.13
N ALA A 34 -10.52 8.02 1.07
CA ALA A 34 -10.14 6.89 1.92
C ALA A 34 -10.32 5.52 1.22
N ALA A 35 -11.35 5.36 0.40
CA ALA A 35 -11.57 4.16 -0.42
C ALA A 35 -10.71 4.18 -1.70
N GLN A 36 -10.59 5.33 -2.35
CA GLN A 36 -9.87 5.48 -3.62
C GLN A 36 -8.38 5.12 -3.49
N ILE A 37 -7.72 5.51 -2.40
CA ILE A 37 -6.31 5.14 -2.15
C ILE A 37 -6.10 3.63 -2.08
N GLY A 38 -7.09 2.89 -1.58
CA GLY A 38 -7.06 1.43 -1.50
C GLY A 38 -7.03 0.82 -2.89
N TRP A 39 -7.90 1.29 -3.79
CA TRP A 39 -7.95 0.84 -5.18
C TRP A 39 -6.68 1.18 -5.96
N ILE A 40 -6.21 2.43 -5.87
CA ILE A 40 -4.99 2.87 -6.55
C ILE A 40 -3.79 2.07 -6.04
N GLY A 41 -3.61 2.04 -4.72
CA GLY A 41 -2.48 1.34 -4.10
C GLY A 41 -2.50 -0.16 -4.36
N ALA A 42 -3.67 -0.80 -4.28
CA ALA A 42 -3.81 -2.21 -4.60
C ALA A 42 -3.46 -2.53 -6.06
N GLY A 43 -3.90 -1.70 -7.00
CA GLY A 43 -3.55 -1.84 -8.42
C GLY A 43 -2.03 -1.77 -8.65
N VAL A 44 -1.39 -0.72 -8.12
CA VAL A 44 0.07 -0.54 -8.28
C VAL A 44 0.84 -1.68 -7.58
N GLY A 45 0.46 -2.02 -6.35
CA GLY A 45 1.12 -3.09 -5.59
C GLY A 45 0.99 -4.46 -6.25
N LEU A 46 -0.15 -4.75 -6.89
CA LEU A 46 -0.35 -5.99 -7.64
C LEU A 46 0.56 -6.07 -8.87
N VAL A 47 0.70 -4.98 -9.62
CA VAL A 47 1.63 -4.91 -10.77
C VAL A 47 3.06 -5.16 -10.32
N LEU A 48 3.51 -4.48 -9.25
CA LEU A 48 4.85 -4.67 -8.70
C LEU A 48 5.06 -6.10 -8.20
N ALA A 49 4.07 -6.69 -7.52
CA ALA A 49 4.16 -8.08 -7.07
C ALA A 49 4.27 -9.04 -8.25
N GLY A 50 3.50 -8.81 -9.33
CA GLY A 50 3.58 -9.57 -10.57
C GLY A 50 4.98 -9.52 -11.17
N LEU A 51 5.59 -8.35 -11.27
CA LEU A 51 6.96 -8.18 -11.77
C LEU A 51 7.97 -8.96 -10.92
N VAL A 52 7.91 -8.83 -9.59
CA VAL A 52 8.80 -9.57 -8.68
C VAL A 52 8.68 -11.09 -8.87
N LEU A 53 7.45 -11.58 -9.06
CA LEU A 53 7.17 -13.01 -9.23
C LEU A 53 7.62 -13.53 -10.60
N VAL A 54 7.37 -12.79 -11.68
CA VAL A 54 7.77 -13.15 -13.05
C VAL A 54 9.29 -13.12 -13.23
N LEU A 55 9.97 -12.14 -12.63
CA LEU A 55 11.42 -11.98 -12.73
C LEU A 55 12.20 -12.85 -11.74
N GLY A 56 11.53 -13.61 -10.86
CA GLY A 56 12.19 -14.51 -9.91
C GLY A 56 13.02 -13.80 -8.83
N TRP A 57 12.72 -12.54 -8.52
CA TRP A 57 13.47 -11.73 -7.54
C TRP A 57 13.34 -12.26 -6.10
N PRO A 58 14.27 -11.91 -5.17
CA PRO A 58 14.29 -12.45 -3.81
C PRO A 58 13.12 -11.94 -2.96
N ARG A 59 12.02 -12.67 -3.02
CA ARG A 59 10.70 -12.29 -2.49
C ARG A 59 10.69 -11.92 -1.01
N ARG A 60 11.41 -12.65 -0.16
CA ARG A 60 11.45 -12.38 1.29
C ARG A 60 12.12 -11.04 1.60
N LYS A 61 13.23 -10.75 0.93
CA LYS A 61 13.95 -9.47 1.08
C LYS A 61 13.09 -8.30 0.59
N LEU A 62 12.44 -8.48 -0.56
CA LEU A 62 11.56 -7.45 -1.12
C LEU A 62 10.27 -7.26 -0.32
N ALA A 63 9.71 -8.31 0.28
CA ALA A 63 8.56 -8.18 1.18
C ALA A 63 8.92 -7.39 2.44
N ALA A 64 10.11 -7.65 3.02
CA ALA A 64 10.61 -6.90 4.17
C ALA A 64 10.88 -5.42 3.81
N LEU A 65 11.49 -5.16 2.65
CA LEU A 65 11.70 -3.81 2.16
C LEU A 65 10.37 -3.08 1.91
N ALA A 66 9.40 -3.74 1.27
CA ALA A 66 8.08 -3.18 1.03
C ALA A 66 7.36 -2.87 2.36
N ALA A 67 7.51 -3.71 3.39
CA ALA A 67 6.94 -3.46 4.71
C ALA A 67 7.57 -2.22 5.37
N LEU A 68 8.89 -2.07 5.28
CA LEU A 68 9.60 -0.90 5.78
C LEU A 68 9.16 0.38 5.05
N LEU A 69 9.07 0.33 3.72
CA LEU A 69 8.60 1.45 2.91
C LEU A 69 7.13 1.79 3.17
N THR A 70 6.29 0.80 3.48
CA THR A 70 4.90 1.02 3.92
C THR A 70 4.86 1.85 5.19
N ALA A 71 5.69 1.51 6.18
CA ALA A 71 5.77 2.26 7.43
C ALA A 71 6.29 3.69 7.22
N ALA A 72 7.32 3.86 6.38
CA ALA A 72 7.84 5.17 6.02
C ALA A 72 6.80 6.03 5.28
N ALA A 73 6.06 5.45 4.34
CA ALA A 73 4.99 6.12 3.61
C ALA A 73 3.82 6.52 4.53
N TYR A 74 3.44 5.65 5.46
CA TYR A 74 2.45 5.99 6.49
C TYR A 74 2.94 7.13 7.39
N ALA A 75 4.19 7.11 7.84
CA ALA A 75 4.76 8.21 8.62
C ALA A 75 4.73 9.53 7.84
N ALA A 76 5.10 9.52 6.56
CA ALA A 76 5.01 10.69 5.69
C ALA A 76 3.56 11.20 5.56
N ALA A 77 2.59 10.29 5.41
CA ALA A 77 1.17 10.65 5.38
C ALA A 77 0.68 11.26 6.69
N TYR A 78 1.12 10.71 7.82
CA TYR A 78 0.76 11.15 9.16
C TYR A 78 1.28 12.56 9.43
N PHE A 79 2.57 12.81 9.19
CA PHE A 79 3.16 14.15 9.38
C PHE A 79 2.65 15.15 8.33
N GLY A 80 2.45 14.72 7.08
CA GLY A 80 1.85 15.55 6.03
C GLY A 80 0.45 16.03 6.42
N LYS A 81 -0.39 15.16 6.97
CA LYS A 81 -1.71 15.55 7.50
C LYS A 81 -1.60 16.60 8.60
N ALA A 82 -0.73 16.35 9.60
CA ALA A 82 -0.59 17.23 10.75
C ALA A 82 -0.17 18.65 10.33
N GLU A 83 0.82 18.74 9.44
CA GLU A 83 1.32 20.01 8.92
C GLU A 83 0.31 20.71 7.98
N PHE A 84 -0.39 19.93 7.14
CA PHE A 84 -1.45 20.47 6.29
C PHE A 84 -2.59 21.07 7.11
N ALA A 85 -2.97 20.42 8.21
CA ALA A 85 -3.98 20.94 9.13
C ALA A 85 -3.47 22.15 9.92
N ALA A 86 -2.23 22.13 10.40
CA ALA A 86 -1.61 23.23 11.15
C ALA A 86 -1.46 24.50 10.31
N SER A 87 -1.22 24.34 9.01
CA SER A 87 -1.17 25.44 8.03
C SER A 87 -2.53 25.86 7.49
N TYR A 88 -3.65 25.40 8.07
CA TYR A 88 -5.00 25.69 7.57
C TYR A 88 -5.18 25.39 6.07
N ALA A 89 -4.58 24.28 5.61
CA ALA A 89 -4.56 23.84 4.22
C ALA A 89 -3.75 24.72 3.25
N GLU A 90 -2.92 25.65 3.74
CA GLU A 90 -2.05 26.48 2.89
C GLU A 90 -0.80 25.72 2.41
N ASN A 91 -0.24 24.83 3.24
CA ASN A 91 0.96 24.06 2.87
C ASN A 91 0.61 22.89 1.93
N GLN A 92 0.49 23.17 0.63
CA GLN A 92 0.12 22.17 -0.38
C GLN A 92 1.08 20.98 -0.44
N LEU A 93 2.37 21.19 -0.16
CA LEU A 93 3.35 20.10 -0.12
C LEU A 93 3.01 19.09 0.99
N ALA A 94 2.64 19.57 2.18
CA ALA A 94 2.17 18.71 3.26
C ALA A 94 0.90 17.93 2.87
N GLY A 95 -0.02 18.59 2.16
CA GLY A 95 -1.20 17.94 1.57
C GLY A 95 -0.84 16.83 0.58
N GLN A 96 0.19 17.03 -0.24
CA GLN A 96 0.71 16.00 -1.15
C GLN A 96 1.34 14.83 -0.39
N PHE A 97 2.10 15.08 0.68
CA PHE A 97 2.63 14.01 1.54
C PHE A 97 1.51 13.20 2.19
N TRP A 98 0.45 13.85 2.63
CA TRP A 98 -0.75 13.17 3.10
C TRP A 98 -1.35 12.30 1.99
N TYR A 99 -1.54 12.85 0.78
CA TYR A 99 -2.16 12.16 -0.34
C TYR A 99 -1.37 10.97 -0.86
N PHE A 100 -0.18 11.23 -1.36
CA PHE A 100 0.65 10.22 -1.97
C PHE A 100 1.24 9.26 -0.93
N GLY A 101 1.43 9.69 0.32
CA GLY A 101 1.84 8.81 1.40
C GLY A 101 0.84 7.68 1.66
N TRP A 102 -0.47 7.98 1.63
CA TRP A 102 -1.51 6.96 1.76
C TRP A 102 -1.57 5.98 0.59
N ILE A 103 -1.40 6.48 -0.65
CA ILE A 103 -1.31 5.62 -1.85
C ILE A 103 -0.09 4.71 -1.76
N ALA A 104 1.07 5.25 -1.37
CA ALA A 104 2.31 4.50 -1.22
C ALA A 104 2.21 3.46 -0.09
N ALA A 105 1.54 3.79 1.03
CA ALA A 105 1.29 2.84 2.11
C ALA A 105 0.38 1.68 1.65
N ALA A 106 -0.72 1.96 0.94
CA ALA A 106 -1.58 0.93 0.37
C ALA A 106 -0.86 0.07 -0.68
N THR A 107 0.00 0.68 -1.51
CA THR A 107 0.87 0.00 -2.48
C THR A 107 1.82 -0.97 -1.79
N GLY A 108 2.55 -0.48 -0.79
CA GLY A 108 3.51 -1.27 -0.03
C GLY A 108 2.82 -2.41 0.73
N LEU A 109 1.68 -2.16 1.36
CA LEU A 109 0.89 -3.20 2.05
C LEU A 109 0.49 -4.32 1.09
N THR A 110 -0.05 -3.97 -0.08
CA THR A 110 -0.45 -4.94 -1.10
C THR A 110 0.74 -5.78 -1.55
N LEU A 111 1.87 -5.13 -1.83
CA LEU A 111 3.10 -5.78 -2.26
C LEU A 111 3.64 -6.72 -1.19
N THR A 112 3.70 -6.27 0.07
CA THR A 112 4.13 -7.08 1.21
C THR A 112 3.25 -8.32 1.37
N LEU A 113 1.93 -8.15 1.38
CA LEU A 113 0.98 -9.27 1.51
C LEU A 113 1.13 -10.26 0.35
N ALA A 114 1.17 -9.77 -0.89
CA ALA A 114 1.30 -10.60 -2.07
C ALA A 114 2.58 -11.45 -2.05
N LEU A 115 3.72 -10.83 -1.73
CA LEU A 115 5.01 -11.51 -1.68
C LEU A 115 5.15 -12.44 -0.48
N ALA A 116 4.53 -12.12 0.67
CA ALA A 116 4.51 -12.98 1.84
C ALA A 116 3.64 -14.22 1.65
N LEU A 117 2.49 -14.08 0.97
CA LEU A 117 1.49 -15.14 0.79
C LEU A 117 1.79 -16.08 -0.38
N ALA A 118 2.46 -15.59 -1.44
CA ALA A 118 2.79 -16.45 -2.57
C ALA A 118 3.70 -17.62 -2.12
N ARG A 119 3.55 -18.80 -2.71
CA ARG A 119 4.45 -19.94 -2.43
C ARG A 119 5.60 -19.95 -3.43
N PRO A 120 6.78 -20.48 -3.09
CA PRO A 120 7.81 -20.74 -4.09
C PRO A 120 7.22 -21.65 -5.17
N ILE A 121 7.39 -21.30 -6.44
CA ILE A 121 7.18 -22.25 -7.53
C ILE A 121 8.39 -23.18 -7.43
N ARG A 122 8.22 -24.34 -6.79
CA ARG A 122 9.20 -25.42 -6.93
C ARG A 122 8.99 -25.96 -8.36
N GLY A 123 9.97 -25.73 -9.23
CA GLY A 123 10.09 -26.46 -10.49
C GLY A 123 10.37 -27.93 -10.25
#